data_AF-A0A3Q2VUV5-F1
#
_entry.id   AF-A0A3Q2VUV5-F1
#
_cell.length_a   1.000
_cell.length_b   1.000
_cell.length_c   1.000
_cell.angle_alpha   90.00
_cell.angle_beta   90.00
_cell.angle_gamma   90.00
#
_symmetry.space_group_name_H-M   'P 1'
#
loop_
_entity.id
_entity.type
_entity.pdbx_description
1 polymer ?
#
loop_
_entity_poly.entity_id
_entity_poly.type
_entity_poly.pdbx_seq_one_letter_code
_entity_poly.pdbx_strand_id
1 'polypeptide(L)' 'MGNRGMEDLIPLVNRLRDALSSVGESCSLHLPQIAVVGGQSAGKSSVLENFVGR' A
#
# COMPACT_ATOMS: atom_id res chain seq x y z
N MET A 1 15.27 -13.56 -1.24
CA MET A 1 14.38 -13.92 -0.11
C MET A 1 13.60 -12.66 0.26
N GLY A 2 12.44 -12.48 -0.35
CA GLY A 2 11.63 -11.25 -0.24
C GLY A 2 10.80 -11.21 1.04
N ASN A 3 10.30 -10.02 1.36
CA ASN A 3 9.56 -9.69 2.59
C ASN A 3 8.22 -10.43 2.70
N ARG A 4 8.23 -11.74 3.00
CA ARG A 4 7.02 -12.57 3.16
C ARG A 4 6.00 -11.96 4.12
N GLY A 5 6.46 -11.34 5.20
CA GLY A 5 5.59 -10.63 6.14
C GLY A 5 4.81 -9.48 5.49
N MET A 6 5.38 -8.80 4.49
CA MET A 6 4.69 -7.74 3.74
C MET A 6 3.78 -8.29 2.64
N GLU A 7 4.10 -9.45 2.04
CA GLU A 7 3.22 -10.11 1.07
C GLU A 7 1.83 -10.39 1.66
N ASP A 8 1.75 -10.71 2.97
CA ASP A 8 0.49 -10.90 3.68
C ASP A 8 -0.10 -9.59 4.27
N LEU A 9 0.78 -8.69 4.73
CA LEU A 9 0.37 -7.44 5.41
C LEU A 9 -0.18 -6.41 4.41
N ILE A 10 0.40 -6.26 3.22
CA ILE A 10 -0.04 -5.28 2.21
C ILE A 10 -1.51 -5.54 1.81
N PRO A 11 -1.93 -6.76 1.44
CA PRO A 11 -3.33 -7.06 1.18
C PRO A 11 -4.24 -6.79 2.38
N LEU A 12 -3.80 -7.12 3.60
CA LEU A 12 -4.59 -6.90 4.81
C LEU A 12 -4.84 -5.41 5.08
N VAL A 13 -3.79 -4.59 5.02
CA VAL A 13 -3.86 -3.14 5.24
C VAL A 13 -4.71 -2.48 4.15
N ASN A 14 -4.59 -2.92 2.90
CA ASN A 14 -5.44 -2.42 1.81
C ASN A 14 -6.92 -2.72 2.07
N ARG A 15 -7.27 -3.96 2.45
CA ARG A 15 -8.67 -4.32 2.80
C ARG A 15 -9.22 -3.50 3.96
N LEU A 16 -8.41 -3.27 4.99
CA LEU A 16 -8.79 -2.47 6.15
C LEU A 16 -9.00 -1.00 5.75
N ARG A 17 -8.11 -0.42 4.94
CA ARG A 17 -8.27 0.94 4.41
C ARG A 17 -9.59 1.06 3.65
N ASP A 18 -9.86 0.14 2.74
CA ASP A 18 -11.05 0.18 1.89
C ASP A 18 -12.33 0.04 2.72
N ALA A 19 -12.32 -0.81 3.76
CA ALA A 19 -13.43 -0.95 4.70
C ALA A 19 -13.65 0.30 5.57
N LEU A 20 -12.57 0.97 5.99
CA LEU A 20 -12.68 2.21 6.77
C LEU A 20 -13.14 3.38 5.90
N SER A 21 -12.66 3.46 4.66
CA SER A 21 -13.11 4.47 3.69
C SER A 21 -14.60 4.35 3.34
N SER A 22 -15.20 3.16 3.45
CA SER A 22 -16.63 2.96 3.16
C SER A 22 -17.57 3.29 4.34
N VAL A 23 -17.07 3.31 5.58
CA VAL A 23 -17.86 3.57 6.80
C VAL A 23 -17.93 5.06 7.16
N GLY A 24 -17.18 5.92 6.46
CA GLY A 24 -17.15 7.38 6.66
C GLY A 24 -16.11 7.83 7.69
N GLU A 25 -15.79 9.14 7.68
CA GLU A 25 -14.70 9.81 8.43
C GLU A 25 -14.63 9.55 9.94
N SER A 26 -15.65 8.92 10.53
CA SER A 26 -15.78 8.62 11.95
C SER A 26 -14.69 7.69 12.50
N CYS A 27 -14.01 6.91 11.63
CA CYS A 27 -12.88 6.08 12.01
C CYS A 27 -11.58 6.60 11.36
N SER A 28 -10.99 7.62 11.96
CA SER A 28 -9.66 8.13 11.59
C SER A 28 -8.54 7.20 12.07
N LEU A 29 -8.48 5.98 11.51
CA LEU A 29 -7.35 5.08 11.70
C LEU A 29 -6.26 5.42 10.69
N HIS A 30 -5.14 5.94 11.18
CA HIS A 30 -3.96 6.23 10.38
C HIS A 30 -3.22 4.94 10.04
N LEU A 31 -3.60 4.32 8.92
CA LEU A 31 -2.90 3.16 8.39
C LEU A 31 -1.57 3.58 7.73
N PRO A 32 -0.51 2.77 7.83
CA PRO A 32 0.74 3.01 7.12
C PRO A 32 0.50 3.08 5.60
N GLN A 33 1.04 4.11 4.96
CA GLN A 33 0.99 4.29 3.51
C GLN A 33 2.40 4.41 2.93
N ILE A 34 2.54 3.97 1.68
CA ILE A 34 3.80 4.06 0.93
C ILE A 34 3.56 4.97 -0.26
N ALA A 35 4.32 6.05 -0.31
CA ALA A 35 4.33 6.98 -1.43
C ALA A 35 5.68 6.88 -2.14
N VAL A 36 5.67 6.89 -3.47
CA VAL A 36 6.88 6.88 -4.30
C VAL A 36 6.96 8.21 -5.05
N VAL A 37 8.05 8.94 -4.83
CA VAL A 37 8.32 10.24 -5.46
C VAL A 37 9.55 10.16 -6.33
N GLY A 38 9.52 10.83 -7.49
CA GLY A 38 10.65 10.83 -8.43
C GLY A 38 10.27 11.36 -9.81
N GLY A 39 11.30 11.68 -10.59
CA GLY A 39 11.16 12.25 -11.94
C GLY A 39 10.31 11.40 -12.90
N GLN A 40 9.89 12.00 -14.01
CA GLN A 40 9.20 11.27 -15.07
C GLN A 40 10.08 10.10 -15.55
N SER A 41 9.47 8.94 -15.80
CA SER A 41 10.17 7.73 -16.25
C SER A 41 11.17 7.10 -15.25
N ALA A 42 11.25 7.57 -13.99
CA ALA A 42 12.14 6.99 -12.97
C ALA A 42 11.75 5.58 -12.47
N GLY A 43 10.81 4.89 -13.13
CA GLY A 43 10.39 3.54 -12.74
C GLY A 43 9.49 3.46 -11.50
N LYS A 44 8.80 4.54 -11.12
CA LYS A 44 7.92 4.58 -9.92
C LYS A 44 6.90 3.44 -9.88
N SER A 45 6.27 3.13 -11.01
CA SER A 45 5.30 2.03 -11.13
C SER A 45 5.97 0.67 -10.94
N SER A 46 7.10 0.43 -11.59
CA SER A 46 7.86 -0.82 -11.44
C SER A 46 8.38 -1.04 -10.02
N VAL A 47 8.72 0.02 -9.28
CA VAL A 47 9.06 -0.08 -7.85
C VAL A 47 7.85 -0.53 -7.03
N LEU A 48 6.67 0.04 -7.28
CA LEU A 48 5.45 -0.36 -6.58
C LEU A 48 5.01 -1.79 -6.93
N GLU A 49 5.12 -2.20 -8.19
CA GLU A 49 4.79 -3.55 -8.67
C GLU A 49 5.69 -4.60 -8.00
N ASN A 50 7.01 -4.38 -8.03
CA ASN A 50 7.98 -5.22 -7.34
C ASN A 50 7.75 -5.27 -5.83
N PHE A 51 7.30 -4.16 -5.22
CA PHE A 51 7.07 -4.08 -3.78
C PHE A 51 5.79 -4.81 -3.35
N VAL A 52 4.74 -4.75 -4.16
CA VAL A 52 3.47 -5.47 -3.93
C VAL A 52 3.60 -6.94 -4.33
N GLY A 53 4.57 -7.30 -5.17
CA GLY A 53 4.81 -8.67 -5.62
C GLY A 53 3.86 -9.09 -6.75
N ARG A 54 3.53 -8.18 -7.66
CA ARG A 54 2.72 -8.45 -8.86
C ARG A 54 3.55 -8.33 -10.13
#